data_AF-R7SUS0-F1
#
_entry.id   AF-R7SUS0-F1
#
_cell.length_a   1.000
_cell.length_b   1.000
_cell.length_c   1.000
_cell.angle_alpha   90.00
_cell.angle_beta   90.00
_cell.angle_gamma   90.00
#
_symmetry.space_group_name_H-M   'P 1'
#
loop_
_entity.id
_entity.type
_entity.pdbx_description
1 polymer ?
#
loop_
_entity_poly.entity_id
_entity_poly.type
_entity_poly.pdbx_seq_one_letter_code
_entity_poly.pdbx_strand_id
1 'polypeptide(L)' 'MNFNTFPSLPPELEITIIDLLRHDKTSMSACSLVCFRWLAVSRTHLFHTVTINHL' A
#
# COMPACT_ATOMS: atom_id res chain seq x y z
N MET A 1 11.15 19.58 20.28
CA MET A 1 11.55 18.61 19.23
C MET A 1 11.09 19.18 17.90
N ASN A 2 12.00 19.86 17.23
CA ASN A 2 11.86 20.33 15.86
C ASN A 2 12.03 19.13 14.93
N PHE A 3 10.93 18.41 14.71
CA PHE A 3 10.87 17.49 13.60
C PHE A 3 11.11 18.34 12.34
N ASN A 4 12.19 18.06 11.62
CA ASN A 4 12.31 18.42 10.21
C ASN A 4 11.22 17.64 9.47
N THR A 5 9.97 18.07 9.67
CA THR A 5 8.78 17.37 9.22
C THR A 5 8.66 17.68 7.74
N PHE A 6 9.22 16.81 6.90
CA PHE A 6 8.64 16.64 5.58
C PHE A 6 7.12 16.62 5.77
N PRO A 7 6.35 17.46 5.04
CA PRO A 7 4.92 17.52 5.24
C PRO A 7 4.38 16.10 5.12
N SER A 8 3.84 15.58 6.23
CA SER A 8 3.20 14.27 6.26
C SER A 8 2.08 14.33 5.24
N LEU A 9 2.19 13.51 4.21
CA LEU A 9 1.19 13.44 3.16
C LEU A 9 -0.17 13.12 3.81
N PRO A 10 -1.27 13.80 3.44
CA PRO A 10 -2.60 13.43 3.88
C PRO A 10 -2.86 11.94 3.63
N PRO A 11 -3.53 11.23 4.56
CA PRO A 11 -3.83 9.82 4.40
C PRO A 11 -4.53 9.45 3.09
N GLU A 12 -5.40 10.31 2.61
CA GLU A 12 -6.16 10.16 1.36
C GLU A 12 -5.22 10.09 0.15
N LEU A 13 -4.16 10.90 0.16
CA LEU A 13 -3.18 10.91 -0.92
C LEU A 13 -2.27 9.68 -0.86
N GLU A 14 -1.89 9.22 0.34
CA GLU A 14 -1.16 7.94 0.47
C GLU A 14 -1.96 6.77 -0.08
N ILE A 15 -3.25 6.70 0.25
CA ILE A 15 -4.16 5.66 -0.26
C ILE A 15 -4.26 5.77 -1.78
N THR A 16 -4.48 6.98 -2.31
CA THR A 16 -4.58 7.23 -3.76
C THR A 16 -3.32 6.78 -4.51
N ILE A 17 -2.13 7.02 -3.95
CA ILE A 17 -0.87 6.57 -4.55
C ILE A 17 -0.83 5.05 -4.64
N ILE A 18 -1.23 4.33 -3.59
CA ILE A 18 -1.25 2.86 -3.57
C ILE A 18 -2.32 2.33 -4.54
N ASP A 19 -3.49 2.97 -4.62
CA ASP A 19 -4.57 2.62 -5.58
C ASP A 19 -4.09 2.68 -7.04
N LEU A 20 -3.26 3.66 -7.39
CA LEU A 20 -2.68 3.80 -8.73
C LEU A 20 -1.76 2.62 -9.10
N LEU A 21 -1.22 1.91 -8.11
CA LEU A 21 -0.33 0.75 -8.29
C LEU A 21 -1.09 -0.59 -8.43
N ARG A 22 -2.42 -0.59 -8.48
CA ARG A 22 -3.26 -1.82 -8.50
C ARG A 22 -2.86 -2.90 -9.53
N HIS A 23 -2.24 -2.50 -10.66
CA HIS A 23 -1.79 -3.43 -11.70
C HIS A 23 -0.30 -3.82 -11.57
N ASP A 24 0.47 -3.12 -10.75
CA ASP A 24 1.89 -3.39 -10.48
C ASP A 24 2.05 -4.02 -9.09
N LYS A 25 1.90 -5.34 -9.05
CA LYS A 25 2.03 -6.12 -7.81
C LYS A 25 3.42 -6.03 -7.19
N THR A 26 4.47 -5.81 -7.99
CA THR A 26 5.84 -5.70 -7.49
C THR A 26 6.00 -4.43 -6.67
N SER A 27 5.59 -3.29 -7.23
CA SER A 27 5.63 -2.00 -6.53
C SER A 27 4.70 -2.00 -5.31
N MET A 28 3.53 -2.63 -5.40
CA MET A 28 2.59 -2.74 -4.30
C MET A 28 3.10 -3.63 -3.16
N SER A 29 3.82 -4.71 -3.49
CA SER A 29 4.52 -5.53 -2.49
C SER A 29 5.60 -4.72 -1.78
N ALA A 30 6.36 -3.89 -2.50
CA ALA A 30 7.36 -3.02 -1.87
C ALA A 30 6.69 -1.98 -0.94
N CYS A 31 5.58 -1.37 -1.36
CA CYS A 31 4.81 -0.42 -0.55
C CYS A 31 4.33 -1.04 0.78
N SER A 32 3.97 -2.33 0.76
CA SER A 32 3.53 -3.04 1.97
C SER A 32 4.61 -3.13 3.06
N LEU A 33 5.88 -2.92 2.72
CA LEU A 33 7.02 -2.98 3.65
C LEU A 33 7.46 -1.61 4.19
N VAL A 34 6.87 -0.51 3.71
CA VAL A 34 7.28 0.86 4.08
C VAL A 34 6.83 1.22 5.50
N CYS A 35 5.54 1.03 5.80
CA CYS A 35 4.97 1.33 7.12
C CYS A 35 3.65 0.59 7.34
N PHE A 36 3.17 0.58 8.59
CA PHE A 36 1.88 -0.04 8.97
C PHE A 36 0.69 0.47 8.14
N ARG A 37 0.65 1.77 7.82
CA ARG A 37 -0.47 2.36 7.06
C ARG A 37 -0.48 1.88 5.61
N TRP A 38 0.67 1.86 4.96
CA TRP A 38 0.82 1.37 3.59
C TRP A 38 0.62 -0.15 3.49
N LEU A 39 1.01 -0.89 4.53
CA LEU A 39 0.73 -2.33 4.64
C LEU A 39 -0.77 -2.62 4.59
N ALA A 40 -1.58 -1.87 5.34
CA ALA A 40 -3.02 -2.08 5.39
C ALA A 40 -3.67 -1.94 4.01
N VAL A 41 -3.36 -0.86 3.29
CA VAL A 41 -3.92 -0.59 1.95
C VAL A 41 -3.33 -1.55 0.91
N SER A 42 -2.02 -1.75 0.89
CA SER A 42 -1.38 -2.64 -0.11
C SER A 42 -1.92 -4.07 -0.03
N ARG A 43 -2.23 -4.57 1.18
CA ARG A 43 -2.82 -5.91 1.37
C ARG A 43 -4.21 -6.05 0.76
N THR A 44 -5.07 -5.03 0.83
CA THR A 44 -6.42 -5.13 0.24
C THR A 44 -6.34 -5.31 -1.28
N HIS A 45 -5.37 -4.67 -1.93
CA HIS A 45 -5.14 -4.85 -3.37
C HIS A 45 -4.40 -6.14 -3.72
N LEU A 46 -3.34 -6.50 -2.99
CA LEU A 46 -2.57 -7.72 -3.24
C LEU A 46 -3.43 -8.99 -3.12
N PHE A 47 -4.37 -8.99 -2.18
CA PHE A 47 -5.27 -10.11 -1.92
C PHE A 47 -6.72 -9.84 -2.35
N HIS A 48 -6.94 -8.91 -3.27
CA HIS A 48 -8.28 -8.61 -3.80
C HIS A 48 -8.96 -9.84 -4.43
N THR A 49 -8.17 -10.76 -4.99
CA THR A 49 -8.68 -12.01 -5.57
C THR A 49 -7.76 -13.15 -5.19
N VAL A 50 -8.32 -14.17 -4.54
CA VAL A 50 -7.62 -15.39 -4.15
C VAL A 50 -8.30 -16.56 -4.84
N THR A 51 -7.53 -17.33 -5.61
CA THR A 51 -8.00 -18.55 -6.27
C THR A 51 -7.52 -19.74 -5.45
N ILE A 52 -8.46 -20.57 -4.99
CA ILE A 52 -8.16 -21.82 -4.29
C ILE A 52 -8.31 -22.94 -5.32
N ASN A 53 -7.22 -23.66 -5.61
CA ASN A 53 -7.25 -24.81 -6.50
C ASN A 53 -7.49 -26.07 -5.67
N HIS A 54 -8.54 -26.82 -6.01
CA HIS A 54 -8.73 -28.18 -5.49
C HIS A 54 -7.87 -29.11 -6.36
N LEU A 55 -6.82 -29.70 -5.78
CA LEU A 55 -6.08 -30.82 -6.38
C LEU A 55 -6.87 -32.12 -6.25
#